data_AF-A0A6S7J7M8-F1
#
_entry.id   AF-A0A6S7J7M8-F1
#
_cell.length_a   1.000
_cell.length_b   1.000
_cell.length_c   1.000
_cell.angle_alpha   90.00
_cell.angle_beta   90.00
_cell.angle_gamma   90.00
#
_symmetry.space_group_name_H-M   'P 1'
#
loop_
_entity.id
_entity.type
_entity.pdbx_description
1 polymer ?
#
loop_
_entity_poly.entity_id
_entity_poly.type
_entity_poly.pdbx_seq_one_letter_code
_entity_poly.pdbx_strand_id
1 'polypeptide(L)'
;MFTVALREYFSQFGAVERSQVLFDRNTGRSKRFGFVVFKDEASIGETMNVSHHEIHDTEIFVQPHKPPKSNEKSKKDKDPLDMMITTEQE
;
A
#
# COMPACT_ATOMS: atom_id res chain seq x y z
N MET A 1 12.32 7.21 6.78
CA MET A 1 11.49 7.39 5.57
C MET A 1 10.24 6.55 5.73
N PHE A 2 9.05 7.12 5.47
CA PHE A 2 7.76 6.43 5.68
C PHE A 2 7.62 5.11 4.88
N THR A 3 8.30 5.01 3.74
CA THR A 3 8.38 3.80 2.91
C THR A 3 8.99 2.59 3.60
N VAL A 4 10.00 2.77 4.45
CA VAL A 4 10.64 1.66 5.18
C VAL A 4 9.72 1.17 6.28
N ALA A 5 9.11 2.10 7.03
CA ALA A 5 8.18 1.80 8.09
C ALA A 5 6.95 1.02 7.60
N LEU A 6 6.42 1.36 6.42
CA LEU A 6 5.35 0.59 5.76
C LEU A 6 5.75 -0.86 5.57
N ARG A 7 6.91 -1.11 4.94
CA ARG A 7 7.37 -2.47 4.70
C ARG A 7 7.58 -3.25 6.00
N GLU A 8 8.17 -2.64 7.02
CA GLU A 8 8.40 -3.30 8.31
C GLU A 8 7.09 -3.64 9.01
N TYR A 9 6.15 -2.70 9.07
CA TYR A 9 4.81 -2.92 9.63
C TYR A 9 4.05 -4.01 8.88
N PHE A 10 3.95 -3.90 7.55
CA PHE A 10 3.20 -4.86 6.76
C PHE A 10 3.86 -6.24 6.68
N SER A 11 5.17 -6.34 6.96
CA SER A 11 5.87 -7.62 7.03
C SER A 11 5.31 -8.57 8.10
N GLN A 12 4.53 -8.07 9.06
CA GLN A 12 3.88 -8.89 10.09
C GLN A 12 2.67 -9.68 9.53
N PHE A 13 2.04 -9.20 8.47
CA PHE A 13 0.90 -9.86 7.82
C PHE A 13 1.33 -10.79 6.68
N GLY A 14 2.52 -10.55 6.11
CA GLY A 14 3.08 -11.41 5.08
C GLY A 14 4.29 -10.80 4.39
N ALA A 15 4.87 -11.56 3.45
CA ALA A 15 6.07 -11.11 2.74
C ALA A 15 5.72 -9.95 1.79
N VAL A 16 6.22 -8.75 2.11
CA VAL A 16 6.10 -7.56 1.25
C VAL A 16 7.08 -7.67 0.09
N GLU A 17 6.58 -7.56 -1.13
CA GLU A 17 7.37 -7.53 -2.36
C GLU A 17 7.86 -6.12 -2.69
N ARG A 18 6.96 -5.13 -2.62
CA ARG A 18 7.27 -3.73 -2.94
C ARG A 18 6.45 -2.77 -2.09
N SER A 19 7.04 -1.64 -1.70
CA SER A 19 6.35 -0.56 -0.99
C SER A 19 6.74 0.80 -1.58
N GLN A 20 5.77 1.63 -1.94
CA GLN A 20 6.00 2.95 -2.54
C GLN A 20 5.06 3.99 -1.91
N VAL A 21 5.56 5.19 -1.64
CA VAL A 21 4.75 6.31 -1.12
C VAL A 21 4.77 7.42 -2.16
N LEU A 22 3.58 7.90 -2.53
CA LEU A 22 3.48 9.05 -3.44
C LEU A 22 3.44 10.34 -2.62
N PHE A 23 4.31 11.26 -3.02
CA PHE A 23 4.35 12.61 -2.46
C PHE A 23 3.74 13.58 -3.47
N ASP A 24 2.85 14.46 -3.01
CA ASP A 24 2.30 15.51 -3.85
C ASP A 24 3.38 16.56 -4.11
N ARG A 25 3.82 16.62 -5.37
CA ARG A 25 4.97 17.44 -5.79
C ARG A 25 4.63 18.92 -5.95
N ASN A 26 3.33 19.27 -5.96
CA ASN A 26 2.85 20.64 -6.16
C ASN A 26 2.66 21.41 -4.84
N THR A 27 2.16 20.74 -3.81
CA THR A 27 1.90 21.38 -2.51
C THR A 27 3.02 21.14 -1.49
N GLY A 28 3.93 20.20 -1.76
CA GLY A 28 4.94 19.76 -0.78
C GLY A 28 4.34 19.08 0.46
N ARG A 29 3.01 18.97 0.55
CA ARG A 29 2.32 18.21 1.59
C ARG A 29 2.22 16.77 1.11
N SER A 30 2.80 15.85 1.87
CA SER A 30 2.53 14.43 1.72
C SER A 30 1.02 14.23 1.77
N LYS A 31 0.40 13.81 0.65
CA LYS A 31 -0.98 13.29 0.72
C LYS A 31 -1.04 11.99 1.54
N ARG A 32 0.11 11.44 1.97
CA ARG A 32 0.24 10.25 2.84
C ARG A 32 -0.39 8.99 2.22
N PHE A 33 -0.52 8.94 0.89
CA PHE A 33 -0.96 7.74 0.17
C PHE A 33 0.25 6.89 -0.22
N GLY A 34 0.12 5.59 -0.04
CA GLY A 34 1.14 4.62 -0.41
C GLY A 34 0.52 3.35 -0.97
N PHE A 35 1.35 2.61 -1.69
CA PHE A 35 1.03 1.30 -2.25
C PHE A 35 1.98 0.27 -1.64
N VAL A 36 1.40 -0.85 -1.20
CA VAL A 36 2.13 -2.01 -0.70
C VAL A 36 1.68 -3.22 -1.50
N VAL A 37 2.66 -3.94 -2.05
CA VAL A 37 2.48 -5.16 -2.82
C VAL A 37 2.97 -6.32 -1.98
N PHE A 38 2.10 -7.28 -1.73
CA PHE A 38 2.44 -8.54 -1.07
C PHE A 38 2.77 -9.62 -2.07
N LYS A 39 3.59 -10.59 -1.66
CA LYS A 39 3.85 -11.80 -2.45
C LYS A 39 2.67 -12.75 -2.52
N ASP A 40 1.80 -12.73 -1.51
CA ASP A 40 0.69 -13.66 -1.35
C ASP A 40 -0.60 -12.93 -0.99
N GLU A 41 -1.71 -13.34 -1.62
CA GLU A 41 -3.05 -12.76 -1.40
C GLU A 41 -3.59 -13.06 0.00
N ALA A 42 -3.15 -14.14 0.67
CA ALA A 42 -3.54 -14.39 2.05
C ALA A 42 -3.11 -13.25 2.99
N SER A 43 -1.95 -12.63 2.71
CA SER A 43 -1.45 -11.47 3.45
C SER A 43 -2.41 -10.27 3.36
N ILE A 44 -3.13 -10.14 2.24
CA ILE A 44 -4.15 -9.11 2.05
C ILE A 44 -5.33 -9.36 2.97
N GLY A 45 -5.81 -10.61 3.06
CA GLY A 45 -6.89 -11.01 3.96
C GLY A 45 -6.54 -10.74 5.42
N GLU A 46 -5.35 -11.14 5.87
CA GLU A 46 -4.83 -10.90 7.22
C GLU A 46 -4.75 -9.39 7.54
N THR A 47 -4.25 -8.59 6.60
CA THR A 47 -4.18 -7.13 6.75
C THR A 47 -5.58 -6.53 6.88
N MET A 48 -6.52 -6.92 6.02
CA MET A 48 -7.90 -6.43 6.03
C MET A 48 -8.70 -6.84 7.28
N ASN A 49 -8.28 -7.89 7.98
CA ASN A 49 -8.90 -8.33 9.22
C ASN A 49 -8.58 -7.36 10.39
N VAL A 50 -7.53 -6.55 10.26
CA VAL A 50 -7.20 -5.52 11.23
C VAL A 50 -8.01 -4.26 10.94
N SER A 51 -8.80 -3.84 11.93
CA SER A 51 -9.69 -2.68 11.78
C SER A 51 -8.98 -1.32 11.87
N HIS A 52 -7.80 -1.28 12.50
CA HIS A 52 -7.05 -0.05 12.73
C HIS A 52 -5.56 -0.32 12.54
N HIS A 53 -4.94 0.42 11.62
CA HIS A 53 -3.51 0.35 11.39
C HIS A 53 -2.85 1.68 11.78
N GLU A 54 -1.75 1.59 12.49
CA GLU A 54 -0.98 2.74 12.95
C GLU A 54 0.50 2.52 12.70
N ILE A 55 1.17 3.52 12.11
CA ILE A 55 2.61 3.52 11.89
C ILE A 55 3.17 4.85 12.39
N HIS A 56 4.03 4.80 13.41
CA HIS A 56 4.68 5.99 14.00
C HIS A 56 3.65 7.06 14.43
N ASP A 57 2.63 6.65 15.19
CA ASP A 57 1.54 7.51 15.68
C ASP A 57 0.72 8.16 14.55
N THR A 58 0.79 7.59 13.34
CA THR A 58 -0.01 8.00 12.19
C THR A 58 -0.98 6.88 11.84
N GLU A 59 -2.26 7.15 11.99
CA GLU A 59 -3.32 6.25 11.53
C GLU A 59 -3.29 6.14 10.01
N ILE A 60 -3.35 4.90 9.52
CA ILE A 60 -3.43 4.60 8.09
C ILE A 60 -4.66 3.77 7.77
N PHE A 61 -5.34 4.11 6.68
CA PHE A 61 -6.47 3.34 6.17
C PHE A 61 -5.98 2.49 5.02
N VAL A 62 -6.23 1.20 5.10
CA VAL A 62 -5.78 0.24 4.10
C VAL A 62 -7.01 -0.20 3.30
N GLN A 63 -6.95 -0.13 1.97
CA GLN A 63 -8.01 -0.58 1.09
C GLN A 63 -7.49 -1.54 0.02
N PRO A 64 -8.20 -2.65 -0.28
CA PRO A 64 -7.81 -3.57 -1.33
C PRO A 64 -7.91 -2.83 -2.67
N HIS A 65 -6.80 -2.73 -3.40
CA HIS A 65 -6.80 -2.08 -4.71
C HIS A 65 -6.93 -3.16 -5.77
N LYS A 66 -7.98 -3.05 -6.58
CA LYS A 66 -8.09 -3.90 -7.76
C LYS A 66 -7.27 -3.20 -8.84
N PRO A 67 -6.14 -3.76 -9.31
CA PRO A 67 -5.50 -3.19 -10.49
C PRO A 67 -6.57 -3.06 -11.58
N PRO A 68 -6.68 -1.89 -12.24
CA PRO A 68 -7.58 -1.76 -13.37
C PRO A 68 -7.26 -2.89 -14.34
N LYS A 69 -8.27 -3.65 -14.78
CA LYS A 69 -8.08 -4.70 -15.79
C LYS A 69 -7.53 -4.03 -17.05
N SER A 70 -6.21 -4.00 -17.19
CA SER A 70 -5.58 -3.46 -18.38
C SER A 70 -5.99 -4.34 -19.55
N ASN A 71 -6.82 -3.77 -20.42
CA ASN A 71 -7.03 -4.29 -21.76
C ASN A 71 -5.63 -4.42 -22.40
N GLU A 72 -5.37 -5.58 -22.98
CA GLU A 72 -4.07 -6.01 -23.50
C GLU A 72 -3.43 -4.96 -24.44
N LYS A 73 -2.37 -4.28 -23.98
CA LYS A 73 -1.11 -3.99 -24.70
C LYS A 73 -0.28 -2.92 -23.97
N SER A 74 0.57 -3.37 -23.06
CA SER A 74 1.95 -2.89 -22.96
C SER A 74 2.76 -3.99 -22.28
N LYS A 75 3.81 -4.41 -22.98
CA LYS A 75 4.63 -5.56 -22.65
C LYS A 75 5.49 -5.28 -21.39
N LYS A 76 5.63 -6.34 -20.60
CA LYS A 76 6.77 -6.71 -19.71
C LYS A 76 6.60 -6.35 -18.22
N ASP A 77 6.85 -7.38 -17.42
CA ASP A 77 6.75 -7.52 -15.96
C ASP A 77 5.35 -7.62 -15.36
N LYS A 78 5.07 -8.76 -14.71
CA LYS A 78 3.80 -9.07 -14.06
C LYS A 78 3.92 -8.67 -12.60
N ASP A 79 3.54 -7.45 -12.24
CA ASP A 79 3.43 -7.06 -10.83
C ASP A 79 2.12 -7.65 -10.23
N PRO A 80 2.17 -8.37 -9.09
CA PRO A 80 0.98 -8.92 -8.45
C PRO A 80 0.23 -7.86 -7.62
N LEU A 81 -1.10 -8.01 -7.56
CA LEU A 81 -2.10 -7.41 -6.64
C LEU A 81 -1.69 -6.13 -5.87
N ASP A 82 -2.19 -4.98 -6.33
CA ASP A 82 -2.06 -3.69 -5.67
C ASP A 82 -2.93 -3.56 -4.39
N MET A 83 -2.52 -2.70 -3.46
CA MET A 83 -3.35 -2.24 -2.34
C MET A 83 -3.14 -0.74 -2.11
N MET A 84 -4.22 0.02 -1.93
CA MET A 84 -4.19 1.49 -1.82
C MET A 84 -4.40 1.89 -0.36
N ILE A 85 -3.39 2.55 0.21
CA ILE A 85 -3.46 3.07 1.58
C ILE A 85 -3.80 4.55 1.51
N THR A 86 -4.90 4.95 2.14
CA THR A 86 -5.38 6.33 2.27
C THR A 86 -5.23 6.78 3.72
N THR A 87 -4.97 8.05 4.00
CA THR A 87 -5.06 8.57 5.37
C THR A 87 -5.97 9.79 5.36
N GLU A 88 -7.13 9.72 6.02
CA GLU A 88 -8.00 10.87 6.24
C GLU A 88 -7.44 11.72 7.39
N GLN A 89 -7.09 12.99 7.12
CA GLN A 89 -7.23 14.07 8.09
C GLN A 89 -7.58 15.38 7.36
N GLU A 90 -8.52 16.09 7.98
CA GLU A 90 -9.29 17.29 7.59
C GLU A 90 -8.53 18.44 6.90
#